data_AF-A0A7X6LSU6-F1
#
_entry.id   AF-A0A7X6LSU6-F1
#
_cell.length_a   1.000
_cell.length_b   1.000
_cell.length_c   1.000
_cell.angle_alpha   90.00
_cell.angle_beta   90.00
_cell.angle_gamma   90.00
#
_symmetry.space_group_name_H-M   'P 1'
#
loop_
_entity.id
_entity.type
_entity.pdbx_description
1 polymer ?
#
loop_
_entity_poly.entity_id
_entity_poly.type
_entity_poly.pdbx_seq_one_letter_code
_entity_poly.pdbx_strand_id
1 'polypeptide(L)'
;MSRIFRSDEVAVGDRVVVRQRRGEHASDIIGHVVSLDPLVIRPQEVGGFPSAKEAIEVADVHIIKKLSPRTVRNSEIRALEARLAERLDVHEEAWAGGWLMRTGTTEEANSAVPLGPSAGFEPLPIDAIRSFYTQRDLPVRLTIPERIGKPALKVVDSGWTLQDEQVVWEAGDAFGVASIGDVPEGALEHHRRRLALG
;
A
#
# COMPACT_ATOMS: atom_id res chain seq x y z
N MET A 1 11.16 3.06 11.38
CA MET A 1 10.53 3.02 10.03
C MET A 1 9.16 3.64 10.16
N SER A 2 8.87 4.68 9.39
CA SER A 2 7.53 5.29 9.34
C SER A 2 6.50 4.22 8.93
N ARG A 3 5.51 3.98 9.78
CA ARG A 3 4.38 3.06 9.51
C ARG A 3 3.29 3.85 8.78
N ILE A 4 3.58 4.29 7.55
CA ILE A 4 2.59 5.03 6.74
C ILE A 4 1.45 4.15 6.22
N PHE A 5 1.65 2.84 6.23
CA PHE A 5 0.68 1.84 5.84
C PHE A 5 0.61 0.79 6.94
N ARG A 6 -0.58 0.23 7.13
CA ARG A 6 -0.80 -0.93 8.01
C ARG A 6 -0.32 -0.67 9.44
N SER A 7 -0.60 0.53 9.94
CA SER A 7 -0.35 0.95 11.33
C SER A 7 -1.50 0.61 12.27
N ASP A 8 -2.62 0.10 11.73
CA ASP A 8 -3.76 -0.42 12.50
C ASP A 8 -3.36 -1.56 13.42
N GLU A 9 -4.14 -1.74 14.50
CA GLU A 9 -3.96 -2.83 15.44
C GLU A 9 -4.13 -4.19 14.76
N VAL A 10 -3.40 -5.17 15.27
CA VAL A 10 -3.44 -6.54 14.78
C VAL A 10 -4.62 -7.27 15.42
N ALA A 11 -5.43 -7.92 14.59
CA ALA A 11 -6.58 -8.73 15.01
C ALA A 11 -6.38 -10.23 14.70
N VAL A 12 -7.19 -11.08 15.31
CA VAL A 12 -7.28 -12.50 14.94
C VAL A 12 -7.66 -12.63 13.46
N GLY A 13 -6.99 -13.53 12.74
CA GLY A 13 -7.13 -13.70 11.29
C GLY A 13 -6.19 -12.83 10.46
N ASP A 14 -5.61 -11.76 11.02
CA ASP A 14 -4.68 -10.93 10.27
C ASP A 14 -3.42 -11.68 9.86
N ARG A 15 -2.97 -11.43 8.64
CA ARG A 15 -1.67 -11.86 8.18
C ARG A 15 -0.59 -10.92 8.71
N VAL A 16 0.39 -11.48 9.40
CA VAL A 16 1.45 -10.73 10.08
C VAL A 16 2.83 -11.30 9.77
N VAL A 17 3.85 -10.46 9.92
CA VAL A 17 5.20 -10.90 10.23
C VAL A 17 5.49 -10.59 11.69
N VAL A 18 5.90 -11.63 12.42
CA VAL A 18 6.33 -11.55 13.81
C VAL A 18 7.83 -11.85 13.87
N ARG A 19 8.61 -10.88 14.31
CA ARG A 19 10.01 -11.09 14.69
C ARG A 19 10.05 -11.48 16.16
N GLN A 20 10.57 -12.66 16.44
CA GLN A 20 10.80 -13.15 17.79
C GLN A 20 12.29 -13.23 18.11
N ARG A 21 12.64 -13.12 19.39
CA ARG A 21 13.99 -13.43 19.87
C ARG A 21 14.07 -14.90 20.29
N ARG A 22 15.24 -15.50 20.08
CA ARG A 22 15.60 -16.86 20.48
C ARG A 22 17.04 -16.82 20.99
N GLY A 23 17.20 -16.61 22.30
CA GLY A 23 18.50 -16.30 22.89
C GLY A 23 19.07 -15.01 22.27
N GLU A 24 20.30 -15.09 21.75
CA GLU A 24 20.95 -13.96 21.06
C GLU A 24 20.51 -13.81 19.58
N HIS A 25 19.69 -14.72 19.06
CA HIS A 25 19.26 -14.71 17.66
C HIS A 25 17.85 -14.14 17.50
N ALA A 26 17.56 -13.63 16.30
CA ALA A 26 16.22 -13.22 15.90
C ALA A 26 15.73 -14.10 14.74
N SER A 27 14.44 -14.44 14.74
CA SER A 27 13.79 -15.17 13.66
C SER A 27 12.45 -14.56 13.33
N ASP A 28 12.03 -14.65 12.06
CA ASP A 28 10.76 -14.12 11.58
C ASP A 28 9.77 -15.27 11.30
N ILE A 29 8.55 -15.15 11.81
CA ILE A 29 7.41 -16.00 11.48
C ILE A 29 6.47 -15.15 10.63
N ILE A 30 6.12 -15.62 9.44
CA ILE A 30 5.07 -15.01 8.62
C ILE A 30 3.88 -15.95 8.61
N GLY A 31 2.71 -15.44 9.00
CA GLY A 31 1.55 -16.28 9.23
C GLY A 31 0.30 -15.50 9.59
N HIS A 32 -0.73 -16.19 10.04
CA HIS A 32 -2.01 -15.64 10.44
C HIS A 32 -2.19 -15.74 11.94
N VAL A 33 -2.71 -14.69 12.56
CA VAL A 33 -2.98 -14.65 13.99
C VAL A 33 -4.13 -15.59 14.34
N VAL A 34 -3.90 -16.50 15.28
CA VAL A 34 -4.89 -17.44 15.82
C VAL A 34 -5.41 -16.94 17.17
N SER A 35 -4.52 -16.41 18.00
CA SER A 35 -4.82 -15.80 19.30
C SER A 35 -3.85 -14.65 19.54
N LEU A 36 -4.27 -13.64 20.31
CA LEU A 36 -3.44 -12.50 20.71
C LEU A 36 -2.85 -12.64 22.12
N ASP A 37 -3.51 -13.39 23.00
CA ASP A 37 -3.05 -13.64 24.38
C ASP A 37 -3.38 -15.09 24.80
N PRO A 38 -2.41 -16.01 24.81
CA PRO A 38 -1.04 -15.83 24.31
C PRO A 38 -1.02 -15.59 22.78
N LEU A 39 0.03 -14.95 22.27
CA LEU A 39 0.18 -14.74 20.83
C LEU A 39 0.48 -16.07 20.13
N VAL A 40 -0.46 -16.53 19.30
CA VAL A 40 -0.34 -17.76 18.53
C VAL A 40 -0.45 -17.46 17.05
N ILE A 41 0.55 -17.85 16.28
CA ILE A 41 0.63 -17.61 14.84
C ILE A 41 0.62 -18.93 14.09
N ARG A 42 -0.30 -19.08 13.12
CA ARG A 42 -0.25 -20.17 12.16
C ARG A 42 0.61 -19.78 10.97
N PRO A 43 1.74 -20.47 10.69
CA PRO A 43 2.56 -20.16 9.52
C PRO A 43 1.74 -20.14 8.23
N GLN A 44 2.06 -19.23 7.31
CA GLN A 44 1.39 -19.18 6.01
C GLN A 44 1.82 -20.34 5.10
N GLU A 45 1.02 -20.58 4.05
CA GLU A 45 1.44 -21.37 2.89
C GLU A 45 1.97 -20.45 1.76
N VAL A 46 2.28 -21.06 0.61
CA VAL A 46 2.75 -20.33 -0.58
C VAL A 46 1.70 -19.29 -0.99
N GLY A 47 2.15 -18.12 -1.42
CA GLY A 47 1.24 -17.02 -1.78
C GLY A 47 0.68 -16.27 -0.58
N GLY A 48 1.01 -16.66 0.66
CA GLY A 48 0.59 -15.95 1.86
C GLY A 48 -0.81 -16.30 2.33
N PHE A 49 -1.38 -17.41 1.89
CA PHE A 49 -2.68 -17.89 2.36
C PHE A 49 -2.56 -18.60 3.73
N PRO A 50 -3.67 -18.78 4.47
CA PRO A 50 -3.69 -19.61 5.67
C PRO A 50 -3.31 -21.04 5.34
N SER A 51 -2.35 -21.62 6.08
CA SER A 51 -1.99 -23.03 5.92
C SER A 51 -2.73 -23.93 6.92
N ALA A 52 -2.57 -25.24 6.78
CA ALA A 52 -2.95 -26.25 7.79
C ALA A 52 -1.79 -26.65 8.73
N LYS A 53 -0.66 -25.93 8.71
CA LYS A 53 0.48 -26.22 9.60
C LYS A 53 0.11 -25.98 11.06
N GLU A 54 0.83 -26.66 11.96
CA GLU A 54 0.72 -26.40 13.39
C GLU A 54 0.98 -24.93 13.69
N ALA A 55 0.15 -24.37 14.58
CA ALA A 55 0.31 -23.01 15.05
C ALA A 55 1.41 -22.95 16.11
N ILE A 56 2.11 -21.83 16.15
CA ILE A 56 3.29 -21.61 16.99
C ILE A 56 2.93 -20.51 17.98
N GLU A 57 3.04 -20.82 19.27
CA GLU A 57 3.02 -19.80 20.32
C GLU A 57 4.33 -19.00 20.28
N VAL A 58 4.23 -17.68 20.32
CA VAL A 58 5.37 -16.77 20.24
C VAL A 58 5.51 -16.02 21.57
N ALA A 59 6.45 -16.47 22.40
CA ALA A 59 6.64 -15.92 23.74
C ALA A 59 7.41 -14.58 23.77
N ASP A 60 8.51 -14.45 23.02
CA ASP A 60 9.37 -13.26 23.03
C ASP A 60 9.23 -12.46 21.73
N VAL A 61 8.16 -11.66 21.64
CA VAL A 61 7.85 -10.82 20.49
C VAL A 61 8.69 -9.54 20.53
N HIS A 62 9.54 -9.37 19.52
CA HIS A 62 10.30 -8.13 19.34
C HIS A 62 9.56 -7.13 18.44
N ILE A 63 8.98 -7.60 17.34
CA ILE A 63 8.23 -6.76 16.38
C ILE A 63 7.07 -7.58 15.82
N ILE A 64 5.88 -7.00 15.79
CA ILE A 64 4.76 -7.49 14.97
C ILE A 64 4.36 -6.42 13.95
N LYS A 65 4.09 -6.84 12.71
CA LYS A 65 3.58 -5.99 11.64
C LYS A 65 2.52 -6.70 10.84
N LYS A 66 1.39 -6.02 10.63
CA LYS A 66 0.36 -6.43 9.69
C LYS A 66 0.86 -6.35 8.26
N LEU A 67 0.46 -7.32 7.44
CA LEU A 67 0.76 -7.43 6.02
C LEU A 67 -0.54 -7.39 5.22
N SER A 68 -0.43 -7.30 3.90
CA SER A 68 -1.56 -7.62 3.02
C SER A 68 -2.09 -9.03 3.29
N PRO A 69 -3.41 -9.27 3.19
CA PRO A 69 -4.02 -10.58 3.48
C PRO A 69 -3.42 -11.74 2.68
N ARG A 70 -2.91 -11.45 1.48
CA ARG A 70 -2.14 -12.37 0.65
C ARG A 70 -0.84 -11.73 0.17
N THR A 71 0.00 -12.52 -0.47
CA THR A 71 1.15 -11.98 -1.21
C THR A 71 0.65 -11.25 -2.46
N VAL A 72 1.13 -10.03 -2.62
CA VAL A 72 0.82 -9.16 -3.75
C VAL A 72 2.12 -8.65 -4.35
N ARG A 73 2.31 -8.82 -5.65
CA ARG A 73 3.51 -8.41 -6.38
C ARG A 73 3.43 -6.93 -6.75
N ASN A 74 4.58 -6.26 -6.89
CA ASN A 74 4.61 -4.87 -7.38
C ASN A 74 3.95 -4.72 -8.76
N SER A 75 4.02 -5.75 -9.61
CA SER A 75 3.34 -5.78 -10.91
C SER A 75 1.81 -5.83 -10.79
N GLU A 76 1.28 -6.57 -9.82
CA GLU A 76 -0.18 -6.62 -9.56
C GLU A 76 -0.67 -5.27 -9.03
N ILE A 77 0.08 -4.64 -8.10
CA ILE A 77 -0.23 -3.29 -7.60
C ILE A 77 -0.30 -2.29 -8.76
N ARG A 78 0.73 -2.29 -9.61
CA ARG A 78 0.81 -1.41 -10.77
C ARG A 78 -0.33 -1.64 -11.77
N ALA A 79 -0.63 -2.90 -12.07
CA ALA A 79 -1.70 -3.24 -13.01
C ALA A 79 -3.06 -2.74 -12.51
N LEU A 80 -3.34 -2.91 -11.21
CA LEU A 80 -4.62 -2.48 -10.65
C LEU A 80 -4.71 -0.95 -10.52
N GLU A 81 -3.63 -0.26 -10.15
CA GLU A 81 -3.57 1.21 -10.13
C GLU A 81 -3.69 1.81 -11.55
N ALA A 82 -3.17 1.12 -12.59
CA ALA A 82 -3.38 1.54 -13.97
C ALA A 82 -4.87 1.43 -14.38
N ARG A 83 -5.52 0.32 -14.02
CA ARG A 83 -6.97 0.16 -14.27
C ARG A 83 -7.82 1.17 -13.49
N LEU A 84 -7.41 1.56 -12.28
CA LEU A 84 -8.04 2.64 -11.52
C LEU A 84 -7.86 3.98 -12.23
N ALA A 85 -6.65 4.28 -12.70
CA ALA A 85 -6.34 5.49 -13.46
C ALA A 85 -7.17 5.63 -14.74
N GLU A 86 -7.36 4.54 -15.47
CA GLU A 86 -8.17 4.49 -16.70
C GLU A 86 -9.65 4.84 -16.49
N ARG A 87 -10.16 4.75 -15.25
CA ARG A 87 -11.55 5.09 -14.92
C ARG A 87 -11.76 6.55 -14.51
N LEU A 88 -10.68 7.29 -14.32
CA LEU A 88 -10.74 8.68 -13.89
C LEU A 88 -11.10 9.58 -15.07
N ASP A 89 -11.89 10.61 -14.81
CA ASP A 89 -12.13 11.69 -15.75
C ASP A 89 -10.91 12.63 -15.76
N VAL A 90 -10.06 12.45 -16.77
CA VAL A 90 -8.74 13.11 -16.90
C VAL A 90 -8.78 14.08 -18.06
N HIS A 91 -8.35 15.32 -17.83
CA HIS A 91 -8.29 16.35 -18.88
C HIS A 91 -6.96 16.32 -19.65
N GLU A 92 -5.85 16.17 -18.93
CA GLU A 92 -4.50 16.09 -19.51
C GLU A 92 -3.66 15.06 -18.77
N GLU A 93 -2.75 14.41 -19.49
CA GLU A 93 -1.78 13.49 -18.92
C GLU A 93 -0.36 13.72 -19.46
N ALA A 94 0.63 13.42 -18.64
CA ALA A 94 2.03 13.42 -19.03
C ALA A 94 2.83 12.41 -18.22
N TRP A 95 3.95 11.95 -18.76
CA TRP A 95 4.85 11.01 -18.09
C TRP A 95 6.19 11.65 -17.73
N ALA A 96 6.71 11.33 -16.55
CA ALA A 96 8.08 11.63 -16.15
C ALA A 96 8.59 10.53 -15.22
N GLY A 97 9.77 9.97 -15.50
CA GLY A 97 10.41 9.00 -14.59
C GLY A 97 9.54 7.80 -14.17
N GLY A 98 8.62 7.35 -15.04
CA GLY A 98 7.66 6.29 -14.74
C GLY A 98 6.45 6.72 -13.89
N TRP A 99 6.30 8.00 -13.59
CA TRP A 99 5.09 8.55 -12.97
C TRP A 99 4.17 9.12 -14.04
N LEU A 100 2.91 8.71 -14.00
CA LEU A 100 1.84 9.29 -14.80
C LEU A 100 1.27 10.46 -14.00
N MET A 101 1.42 11.68 -14.51
CA MET A 101 0.82 12.90 -14.00
C MET A 101 -0.49 13.13 -14.75
N ARG A 102 -1.54 13.50 -14.03
CA ARG A 102 -2.89 13.70 -14.59
C ARG A 102 -3.51 14.95 -14.02
N THR A 103 -4.37 15.60 -14.79
CA THR A 103 -5.24 16.68 -14.32
C THR A 103 -6.71 16.26 -14.39
N GLY A 104 -7.52 16.79 -13.48
CA GLY A 104 -8.96 16.51 -13.44
C GLY A 104 -9.63 17.25 -12.30
N THR A 105 -10.93 17.07 -12.13
CA THR A 105 -11.73 17.81 -11.14
C THR A 105 -11.61 17.24 -9.72
N THR A 106 -11.35 15.95 -9.58
CA THR A 106 -11.16 15.28 -8.28
C THR A 106 -9.70 15.27 -7.85
N GLU A 107 -9.44 15.08 -6.56
CA GLU A 107 -8.07 15.00 -6.07
C GLU A 107 -7.29 13.81 -6.63
N GLU A 108 -7.98 12.70 -6.89
CA GLU A 108 -7.39 11.50 -7.49
C GLU A 108 -7.08 11.70 -8.99
N ALA A 109 -8.00 12.33 -9.74
CA ALA A 109 -7.80 12.64 -11.15
C ALA A 109 -6.69 13.70 -11.34
N ASN A 110 -6.54 14.64 -10.39
CA ASN A 110 -5.43 15.58 -10.33
C ASN A 110 -4.29 15.05 -9.44
N SER A 111 -3.68 13.91 -9.77
CA SER A 111 -2.55 13.38 -9.00
C SER A 111 -1.55 12.59 -9.86
N ALA A 112 -0.28 12.58 -9.43
CA ALA A 112 0.75 11.76 -10.04
C ALA A 112 0.83 10.38 -9.37
N VAL A 113 0.98 9.31 -10.16
CA VAL A 113 0.97 7.92 -9.67
C VAL A 113 2.09 7.08 -10.35
N PRO A 114 2.76 6.15 -9.64
CA PRO A 114 3.90 5.39 -10.17
C PRO A 114 3.48 4.18 -11.02
N LEU A 115 3.07 4.40 -12.27
CA LEU A 115 2.58 3.32 -13.15
C LEU A 115 3.63 2.72 -14.09
N GLY A 116 4.77 3.38 -14.28
CA GLY A 116 5.85 2.91 -15.14
C GLY A 116 6.62 1.74 -14.54
N PRO A 117 7.30 0.92 -15.35
CA PRO A 117 8.06 -0.24 -14.88
C PRO A 117 9.22 0.15 -13.96
N SER A 118 9.86 1.29 -14.21
CA SER A 118 10.94 1.86 -13.38
C SER A 118 10.46 2.59 -12.13
N ALA A 119 9.16 2.91 -12.05
CA ALA A 119 8.59 3.63 -10.93
C ALA A 119 8.70 2.79 -9.64
N GLY A 120 9.20 3.42 -8.57
CA GLY A 120 9.49 2.75 -7.30
C GLY A 120 10.95 2.30 -7.14
N PHE A 121 11.73 2.26 -8.22
CA PHE A 121 13.16 1.94 -8.20
C PHE A 121 14.03 3.18 -8.37
N GLU A 122 13.54 4.17 -9.11
CA GLU A 122 14.18 5.47 -9.28
C GLU A 122 13.65 6.51 -8.27
N PRO A 123 14.40 7.61 -8.03
CA PRO A 123 13.89 8.76 -7.30
C PRO A 123 12.59 9.33 -7.90
N LEU A 124 11.74 9.93 -7.06
CA LEU A 124 10.56 10.66 -7.53
C LEU A 124 11.02 11.84 -8.41
N PRO A 125 10.52 12.00 -9.65
CA PRO A 125 10.84 13.14 -10.52
C PRO A 125 10.06 14.39 -10.09
N ILE A 126 10.27 14.83 -8.84
CA ILE A 126 9.45 15.85 -8.19
C ILE A 126 9.44 17.18 -8.94
N ASP A 127 10.57 17.60 -9.53
CA ASP A 127 10.64 18.88 -10.24
C ASP A 127 9.80 18.87 -11.52
N ALA A 128 9.79 17.75 -12.26
CA ALA A 128 8.92 17.57 -13.42
C ALA A 128 7.44 17.55 -13.01
N ILE A 129 7.12 16.85 -11.91
CA ILE A 129 5.76 16.79 -11.36
C ILE A 129 5.28 18.18 -10.92
N ARG A 130 6.09 18.93 -10.18
CA ARG A 130 5.78 20.31 -9.76
C ARG A 130 5.56 21.21 -10.97
N SER A 131 6.46 21.14 -11.96
CA SER A 131 6.36 21.93 -13.19
C SER A 131 5.06 21.66 -13.95
N PHE A 132 4.67 20.38 -14.08
CA PHE A 132 3.43 19.99 -14.77
C PHE A 132 2.17 20.63 -14.14
N TYR A 133 2.05 20.60 -12.81
CA TYR A 133 0.88 21.15 -12.11
C TYR A 133 0.92 22.68 -11.99
N THR A 134 2.06 23.26 -11.63
CA THR A 134 2.20 24.71 -11.42
C THR A 134 1.99 25.52 -12.70
N GLN A 135 2.42 25.02 -13.87
CA GLN A 135 2.14 25.65 -15.16
C GLN A 135 0.65 25.70 -15.52
N ARG A 136 -0.18 24.95 -14.80
CA ARG A 136 -1.63 24.84 -14.99
C ARG A 136 -2.42 25.44 -13.83
N ASP A 137 -1.75 26.13 -12.91
CA ASP A 137 -2.34 26.67 -11.67
C ASP A 137 -3.05 25.60 -10.81
N LEU A 138 -2.53 24.36 -10.82
CA LEU A 138 -3.09 23.23 -10.09
C LEU A 138 -2.19 22.84 -8.89
N PRO A 139 -2.79 22.30 -7.81
CA PRO A 139 -2.03 21.79 -6.67
C PRO A 139 -1.25 20.52 -7.04
N VAL A 140 -0.11 20.32 -6.39
CA VAL A 140 0.73 19.13 -6.58
C VAL A 140 0.19 18.01 -5.69
N ARG A 141 -0.28 16.92 -6.29
CA ARG A 141 -0.76 15.76 -5.53
C ARG A 141 -0.10 14.48 -5.98
N LEU A 142 0.12 13.56 -5.05
CA LEU A 142 0.70 12.25 -5.31
C LEU A 142 -0.23 11.15 -4.81
N THR A 143 -0.62 10.22 -5.69
CA THR A 143 -1.16 8.94 -5.25
C THR A 143 0.01 8.02 -4.92
N ILE A 144 0.04 7.51 -3.69
CA ILE A 144 1.14 6.72 -3.13
C ILE A 144 0.62 5.31 -2.86
N PRO A 145 0.77 4.35 -3.78
CA PRO A 145 0.44 2.96 -3.51
C PRO A 145 1.49 2.30 -2.62
N GLU A 146 1.06 1.34 -1.82
CA GLU A 146 1.93 0.52 -0.97
C GLU A 146 3.07 -0.07 -1.80
N ARG A 147 4.29 0.00 -1.25
CA ARG A 147 5.57 -0.44 -1.85
C ARG A 147 6.05 0.35 -3.07
N ILE A 148 5.24 0.55 -4.11
CA ILE A 148 5.71 1.19 -5.36
C ILE A 148 5.74 2.73 -5.25
N GLY A 149 4.97 3.32 -4.34
CA GLY A 149 5.01 4.76 -4.03
C GLY A 149 6.11 5.18 -3.05
N LYS A 150 6.96 4.25 -2.57
CA LYS A 150 8.00 4.53 -1.56
C LYS A 150 8.92 5.73 -1.87
N PRO A 151 9.32 6.01 -3.13
CA PRO A 151 10.13 7.19 -3.42
C PRO A 151 9.48 8.51 -3.02
N ALA A 152 8.14 8.62 -3.06
CA ALA A 152 7.43 9.84 -2.64
C ALA A 152 7.63 10.15 -1.15
N LEU A 153 7.82 9.12 -0.33
CA LEU A 153 8.00 9.27 1.13
C LEU A 153 9.30 9.95 1.53
N LYS A 154 10.24 10.10 0.58
CA LYS A 154 11.47 10.86 0.80
C LYS A 154 11.28 12.37 0.62
N VAL A 155 10.15 12.78 0.04
CA VAL A 155 9.85 14.16 -0.34
C VAL A 155 8.61 14.70 0.36
N VAL A 156 7.65 13.83 0.70
CA VAL A 156 6.51 14.17 1.55
C VAL A 156 7.04 14.51 2.95
N ASP A 157 6.98 15.79 3.29
CA ASP A 157 7.37 16.37 4.58
C ASP A 157 6.17 17.04 5.26
N SER A 158 6.43 17.95 6.23
CA SER A 158 5.39 18.67 6.96
C SER A 158 4.53 19.62 6.10
N GLY A 159 4.98 19.96 4.89
CA GLY A 159 4.21 20.78 3.95
C GLY A 159 3.10 20.00 3.23
N TRP A 160 3.09 18.67 3.36
CA TRP A 160 2.10 17.81 2.73
C TRP A 160 1.05 17.34 3.73
N THR A 161 -0.20 17.28 3.29
CA THR A 161 -1.26 16.58 4.01
C THR A 161 -1.41 15.17 3.47
N LEU A 162 -1.08 14.17 4.29
CA LEU A 162 -1.38 12.77 4.00
C LEU A 162 -2.83 12.47 4.35
N GLN A 163 -3.62 12.11 3.33
CA GLN A 163 -4.98 11.64 3.51
C GLN A 163 -5.00 10.28 4.22
N ASP A 164 -6.20 9.89 4.67
CA ASP A 164 -6.45 8.59 5.25
C ASP A 164 -6.07 7.45 4.31
N GLU A 165 -5.74 6.33 4.92
CA GLU A 165 -5.36 5.13 4.20
C GLU A 165 -6.57 4.51 3.52
N GLN A 166 -6.40 4.22 2.23
CA GLN A 166 -7.42 3.62 1.42
C GLN A 166 -7.02 2.18 1.08
N VAL A 167 -8.02 1.32 0.98
CA VAL A 167 -7.88 -0.06 0.52
C VAL A 167 -8.28 -0.13 -0.94
N VAL A 168 -7.34 -0.55 -1.79
CA VAL A 168 -7.65 -1.03 -3.12
C VAL A 168 -8.11 -2.48 -3.02
N TRP A 169 -9.27 -2.79 -3.59
CA TRP A 169 -9.90 -4.10 -3.52
C TRP A 169 -10.26 -4.65 -4.90
N GLU A 170 -10.43 -5.96 -4.97
CA GLU A 170 -10.89 -6.70 -6.15
C GLU A 170 -11.95 -7.74 -5.79
N ALA A 171 -12.90 -7.98 -6.69
CA ALA A 171 -13.95 -9.00 -6.56
C ALA A 171 -14.29 -9.54 -7.96
N GLY A 172 -13.60 -10.60 -8.38
CA GLY A 172 -13.65 -11.06 -9.78
C GLY A 172 -13.13 -9.97 -10.71
N ASP A 173 -13.96 -9.51 -11.64
CA ASP A 173 -13.61 -8.41 -12.55
C ASP A 173 -13.85 -7.01 -11.96
N ALA A 174 -14.62 -6.93 -10.87
CA ALA A 174 -14.86 -5.67 -10.16
C ALA A 174 -13.64 -5.29 -9.32
N PHE A 175 -13.40 -3.99 -9.23
CA PHE A 175 -12.34 -3.43 -8.42
C PHE A 175 -12.69 -1.99 -8.07
N GLY A 176 -12.07 -1.48 -7.01
CA GLY A 176 -12.28 -0.12 -6.56
C GLY A 176 -11.39 0.23 -5.38
N VAL A 177 -11.72 1.37 -4.79
CA VAL A 177 -11.02 1.92 -3.63
C VAL A 177 -12.06 2.20 -2.56
N ALA A 178 -11.75 1.85 -1.32
CA ALA A 178 -12.61 2.08 -0.16
C ALA A 178 -11.79 2.56 1.03
N SER A 179 -12.45 3.15 2.02
CA SER A 179 -11.85 3.39 3.33
C SER A 179 -11.55 2.07 4.05
N ILE A 180 -10.63 2.08 5.00
CA ILE A 180 -10.41 0.91 5.87
C ILE A 180 -11.71 0.60 6.63
N GLY A 181 -12.18 -0.64 6.53
CA GLY A 181 -13.43 -1.09 7.15
C GLY A 181 -14.64 -1.05 6.22
N ASP A 182 -14.56 -0.31 5.11
CA ASP A 182 -15.66 -0.14 4.14
C ASP A 182 -15.41 -0.92 2.83
N VAL A 183 -14.56 -1.94 2.88
CA VAL A 183 -14.31 -2.83 1.74
C VAL A 183 -15.59 -3.63 1.47
N PRO A 184 -16.09 -3.69 0.22
CA PRO A 184 -17.32 -4.43 -0.10
C PRO A 184 -17.27 -5.88 0.38
N GLU A 185 -18.41 -6.40 0.84
CA GLU A 185 -18.51 -7.80 1.27
C GLU A 185 -18.12 -8.75 0.13
N GLY A 186 -17.25 -9.73 0.45
CA GLY A 186 -16.73 -10.68 -0.52
C GLY A 186 -15.61 -10.14 -1.42
N ALA A 187 -15.27 -8.84 -1.34
CA ALA A 187 -14.10 -8.29 -2.01
C ALA A 187 -12.82 -8.63 -1.23
N LEU A 188 -11.75 -8.87 -1.98
CA LEU A 188 -10.43 -9.11 -1.43
C LEU A 188 -9.67 -7.79 -1.35
N GLU A 189 -9.15 -7.46 -0.17
CA GLU A 189 -8.15 -6.41 -0.05
C GLU A 189 -6.89 -6.81 -0.85
N HIS A 190 -6.49 -5.94 -1.77
CA HIS A 190 -5.32 -6.14 -2.61
C HIS A 190 -4.11 -5.39 -2.04
N HIS A 191 -4.17 -4.06 -2.01
CA HIS A 191 -3.09 -3.24 -1.46
C HIS A 191 -3.66 -1.96 -0.87
N ARG A 192 -2.83 -1.24 -0.10
CA ARG A 192 -3.25 0.05 0.46
C ARG A 192 -2.58 1.19 -0.28
N ARG A 193 -3.21 2.35 -0.29
CA ARG A 193 -2.66 3.58 -0.88
C ARG A 193 -3.08 4.79 -0.06
N ARG A 194 -2.38 5.90 -0.26
CA ARG A 194 -2.74 7.20 0.31
C ARG A 194 -2.59 8.27 -0.76
N LEU A 195 -3.37 9.33 -0.62
CA LEU A 195 -3.16 10.55 -1.37
C LEU A 195 -2.34 11.52 -0.52
N ALA A 196 -1.34 12.15 -1.12
CA ALA A 196 -0.58 13.24 -0.50
C ALA A 196 -0.92 14.54 -1.24
N LEU A 197 -1.35 15.55 -0.49
CA LEU A 197 -1.71 16.87 -0.99
C LEU A 197 -0.62 17.87 -0.59
N GLY A 198 0.03 18.51 -1.55
CA GLY A 198 1.09 19.49 -1.32
C GLY A 198 0.83 20.83 -1.98
#